data_AF-A0AAY4E7R7-F1
#
_entry.id   AF-A0AAY4E7R7-F1
#
_cell.length_a   1.000
_cell.length_b   1.000
_cell.length_c   1.000
_cell.angle_alpha   90.00
_cell.angle_beta   90.00
_cell.angle_gamma   90.00
#
_symmetry.space_group_name_H-M   'P 1'
#
loop_
_entity.id
_entity.type
_entity.pdbx_description
1 polymer ?
#
loop_
_entity_poly.entity_id
_entity_poly.type
_entity_poly.pdbx_seq_one_letter_code
_entity_poly.pdbx_strand_id
1 'polypeptide(L)'
;MSFSRAPLKRFNEHTGCAPAPGTYELKPGEAKGPVSFHKAERFKAQKATGSSLPANITPEFPVRRSVSDDGLTEGSSAKKEKSSISVYEKQQRLLEKEIRSLVQQRGEQDRRLMTLEEDLKKLEAKLLVTVREKTGLAASVASLERQLAEVKKVNEFLKSKVSIDCAKKRINSLTAELMEARNKVDVKDKELSFLQISSEGQLKVLQTDLDACRATLYALKERNQDLEDLHKETKVQNEELENEINKLHAIIEELRSDLKVVQGYLDIANEEIQDLRFKIRDVPEMERRVSLLASENSLVEMEKTMKRVEQEVQQSQDLLRRQDAELQNCKQELIASEQSLMETESKLKQCEDDLQASHDALEPLKKQKECNALDLQATQKAVQQKEEELARLKEVLRQTEDELDQRVTNLAERCQTLEKERARAEEVCLIKVEELKKQVSSLEESRRMEQEELEELKQSSSTLASQLKEQVCFFSYCSLQEQLDGFASERRALLEDKGATQGELSRLSDAYARLLGHQNHKQKIKHVMKMKQENFELKQEVTKLRTQVGKQKREMQQFCAGQAPPRFDPSKAFMHEHKENQQPLSTGRHQHIYYYRK
;
A
#
# COMPACT_ATOMS: atom_id res chain seq x y z
N MET A 1 -37.65 -69.61 -23.96
CA MET A 1 -37.03 -69.31 -22.66
C MET A 1 -36.36 -67.93 -22.73
N SER A 2 -37.01 -66.91 -22.20
CA SER A 2 -36.56 -65.51 -22.25
C SER A 2 -36.05 -65.07 -20.88
N PHE A 3 -34.74 -64.93 -20.71
CA PHE A 3 -34.15 -64.39 -19.48
C PHE A 3 -34.08 -62.86 -19.54
N SER A 4 -34.77 -62.19 -18.63
CA SER A 4 -34.69 -60.74 -18.43
C SER A 4 -33.32 -60.33 -17.92
N ARG A 5 -32.59 -59.47 -18.66
CA ARG A 5 -31.32 -58.90 -18.20
C ARG A 5 -31.55 -58.01 -16.97
N ALA A 6 -30.81 -58.27 -15.90
CA ALA A 6 -30.81 -57.43 -14.71
C ALA A 6 -30.21 -56.03 -14.99
N PRO A 7 -30.68 -54.96 -14.33
CA PRO A 7 -30.15 -53.62 -14.52
C PRO A 7 -28.73 -53.48 -13.95
N LEU A 8 -27.80 -53.03 -14.79
CA LEU A 8 -26.41 -52.74 -14.42
C LEU A 8 -26.32 -51.47 -13.56
N LYS A 9 -26.58 -51.60 -12.25
CA LYS A 9 -26.44 -50.50 -11.29
C LYS A 9 -24.97 -50.09 -11.17
N ARG A 10 -24.63 -48.90 -11.69
CA ARG A 10 -23.25 -48.38 -11.68
C ARG A 10 -22.84 -48.01 -10.26
N PHE A 11 -21.63 -48.36 -9.88
CA PHE A 11 -21.16 -48.37 -8.48
C PHE A 11 -20.79 -46.97 -7.92
N ASN A 12 -21.39 -45.89 -8.43
CA ASN A 12 -21.03 -44.51 -8.05
C ASN A 12 -22.22 -43.51 -8.08
N GLU A 13 -23.46 -43.99 -7.88
CA GLU A 13 -24.62 -43.11 -7.65
C GLU A 13 -24.67 -42.66 -6.18
N HIS A 14 -24.02 -41.53 -5.87
CA HIS A 14 -24.24 -40.85 -4.60
C HIS A 14 -25.65 -40.24 -4.57
N THR A 15 -26.60 -40.93 -3.94
CA THR A 15 -27.90 -40.37 -3.54
C THR A 15 -27.75 -39.41 -2.36
N GLY A 16 -27.06 -38.29 -2.60
CA GLY A 16 -26.96 -37.19 -1.65
C GLY A 16 -28.32 -36.53 -1.46
N CYS A 17 -28.80 -36.47 -0.22
CA CYS A 17 -30.08 -35.86 0.14
C CYS A 17 -29.97 -34.32 0.20
N ALA A 18 -29.57 -33.70 -0.91
CA ALA A 18 -29.43 -32.26 -1.06
C ALA A 18 -30.01 -31.81 -2.43
N PRO A 19 -30.80 -30.72 -2.49
CA PRO A 19 -31.26 -30.16 -3.76
C PRO A 19 -30.11 -29.74 -4.67
N ALA A 20 -30.34 -29.75 -5.98
CA ALA A 20 -29.35 -29.33 -6.97
C ALA A 20 -28.97 -27.84 -6.78
N PRO A 21 -27.73 -27.42 -7.10
CA PRO A 21 -27.33 -26.02 -7.07
C PRO A 21 -28.24 -25.18 -7.96
N GLY A 22 -29.02 -24.28 -7.35
CA GLY A 22 -30.02 -23.44 -8.02
C GLY A 22 -31.46 -23.69 -7.58
N THR A 23 -31.79 -24.83 -6.96
CA THR A 23 -33.18 -25.14 -6.51
C THR A 23 -33.52 -24.59 -5.11
N TYR A 24 -32.85 -23.52 -4.66
CA TYR A 24 -33.12 -22.88 -3.37
C TYR A 24 -34.07 -21.69 -3.54
N GLU A 25 -35.34 -21.88 -3.17
CA GLU A 25 -36.31 -20.77 -3.09
C GLU A 25 -35.94 -19.79 -1.97
N LEU A 26 -35.24 -18.71 -2.32
CA LEU A 26 -34.97 -17.59 -1.43
C LEU A 26 -36.27 -16.81 -1.19
N LYS A 27 -36.95 -17.07 -0.07
CA LYS A 27 -38.04 -16.19 0.39
C LYS A 27 -37.51 -14.77 0.59
N PRO A 28 -38.08 -13.74 -0.08
CA PRO A 28 -37.59 -12.37 0.03
C PRO A 28 -37.90 -11.82 1.42
N GLY A 29 -36.90 -11.80 2.31
CA GLY A 29 -37.05 -11.27 3.67
C GLY A 29 -35.84 -11.41 4.60
N GLU A 30 -35.06 -12.49 4.54
CA GLU A 30 -33.95 -12.73 5.48
C GLU A 30 -32.62 -13.10 4.81
N ALA A 31 -31.80 -12.10 4.50
CA ALA A 31 -30.40 -12.30 4.09
C ALA A 31 -29.48 -12.54 5.31
N LYS A 32 -29.52 -13.75 5.88
CA LYS A 32 -28.65 -14.14 7.01
C LYS A 32 -27.22 -14.44 6.54
N GLY A 33 -26.44 -13.38 6.38
CA GLY A 33 -24.99 -13.44 6.22
C GLY A 33 -24.25 -13.93 7.49
N PRO A 34 -22.91 -14.08 7.44
CA PRO A 34 -22.13 -14.59 8.57
C PRO A 34 -22.25 -13.65 9.79
N VAL A 35 -22.55 -14.23 10.96
CA VAL A 35 -22.90 -13.49 12.18
C VAL A 35 -21.70 -12.73 12.75
N SER A 36 -21.66 -11.42 12.50
CA SER A 36 -20.75 -10.48 13.17
C SER A 36 -21.34 -10.06 14.54
N PHE A 37 -20.73 -10.55 15.62
CA PHE A 37 -21.15 -10.18 16.98
C PHE A 37 -20.75 -8.73 17.34
N HIS A 38 -21.65 -7.77 17.08
CA HIS A 38 -21.49 -6.40 17.55
C HIS A 38 -21.49 -6.34 19.09
N LYS A 39 -20.30 -6.15 19.67
CA LYS A 39 -20.01 -6.33 21.11
C LYS A 39 -20.49 -5.17 22.01
N ALA A 40 -21.37 -4.30 21.51
CA ALA A 40 -21.65 -2.97 22.10
C ALA A 40 -22.97 -2.85 22.88
N GLU A 41 -23.92 -3.79 22.72
CA GLU A 41 -25.30 -3.61 23.24
C GLU A 41 -25.61 -4.39 24.54
N ARG A 42 -24.60 -4.68 25.37
CA ARG A 42 -24.82 -5.34 26.68
C ARG A 42 -25.13 -4.40 27.84
N PHE A 43 -25.08 -3.08 27.64
CA PHE A 43 -25.34 -2.07 28.68
C PHE A 43 -26.16 -0.89 28.15
N LYS A 44 -27.47 -1.08 28.01
CA LYS A 44 -28.47 0.00 27.95
C LYS A 44 -29.51 -0.26 29.04
N ALA A 45 -29.70 0.69 29.94
CA ALA A 45 -30.67 0.55 31.04
C ALA A 45 -32.10 0.79 30.52
N GLN A 46 -32.99 -0.20 30.70
CA GLN A 46 -34.39 -0.12 30.29
C GLN A 46 -35.26 0.27 31.51
N LYS A 47 -36.16 1.24 31.33
CA LYS A 47 -36.86 1.94 32.42
C LYS A 47 -38.37 1.76 32.33
N ALA A 48 -38.94 0.93 33.23
CA ALA A 48 -40.36 0.82 33.56
C ALA A 48 -40.45 0.33 35.02
N THR A 49 -41.06 1.00 36.02
CA THR A 49 -42.48 1.41 36.22
C THR A 49 -43.46 0.25 36.35
N GLY A 50 -43.99 0.00 37.56
CA GLY A 50 -45.33 -0.59 37.74
C GLY A 50 -45.52 -1.70 38.76
N SER A 51 -45.82 -1.33 40.01
CA SER A 51 -46.77 -1.99 40.94
C SER A 51 -46.58 -3.45 41.42
N SER A 52 -46.46 -3.59 42.75
CA SER A 52 -47.30 -4.42 43.67
C SER A 52 -46.53 -5.15 44.78
N LEU A 53 -47.25 -5.48 45.86
CA LEU A 53 -46.82 -5.82 47.24
C LEU A 53 -47.26 -7.28 47.59
N PRO A 54 -46.93 -7.91 48.75
CA PRO A 54 -46.60 -7.28 50.05
C PRO A 54 -45.60 -7.97 51.02
N ALA A 55 -45.41 -7.29 52.16
CA ALA A 55 -45.17 -7.82 53.53
C ALA A 55 -43.78 -8.32 53.99
N ASN A 56 -43.19 -7.53 54.88
CA ASN A 56 -42.55 -7.86 56.18
C ASN A 56 -41.55 -9.04 56.31
N ILE A 57 -40.35 -8.71 56.79
CA ILE A 57 -39.78 -9.18 58.07
C ILE A 57 -38.68 -8.20 58.52
N THR A 58 -38.59 -7.92 59.84
CA THR A 58 -37.62 -6.99 60.46
C THR A 58 -36.78 -7.73 61.50
N PRO A 59 -35.47 -7.43 61.59
CA PRO A 59 -34.83 -7.11 62.89
C PRO A 59 -33.80 -5.94 62.74
N GLU A 60 -33.51 -4.99 63.66
CA GLU A 60 -33.37 -4.95 65.14
C GLU A 60 -32.21 -5.84 65.67
N PHE A 61 -31.26 -5.48 66.55
CA PHE A 61 -30.88 -4.35 67.43
C PHE A 61 -29.30 -4.30 67.48
N PRO A 62 -28.54 -3.83 68.51
CA PRO A 62 -28.72 -2.86 69.62
C PRO A 62 -27.69 -1.67 69.57
N VAL A 63 -27.92 -0.45 70.09
CA VAL A 63 -28.07 0.08 71.47
C VAL A 63 -26.76 0.23 72.31
N ARG A 64 -26.50 1.49 72.76
CA ARG A 64 -25.67 2.05 73.88
C ARG A 64 -24.66 3.10 73.39
N ARG A 65 -24.46 4.27 74.03
CA ARG A 65 -25.21 4.97 75.10
C ARG A 65 -24.88 6.48 75.02
N SER A 66 -25.85 7.35 75.27
CA SER A 66 -25.61 8.74 75.68
C SER A 66 -25.51 8.84 77.21
N VAL A 67 -24.85 9.89 77.71
CA VAL A 67 -25.16 10.55 78.99
C VAL A 67 -24.84 12.04 78.85
N SER A 68 -25.80 12.89 79.17
CA SER A 68 -25.60 14.30 79.55
C SER A 68 -26.45 14.58 80.80
N ASP A 69 -26.02 15.60 81.55
CA ASP A 69 -26.78 16.47 82.45
C ASP A 69 -27.28 16.04 83.86
N ASP A 70 -26.82 16.87 84.81
CA ASP A 70 -27.58 17.72 85.74
C ASP A 70 -28.00 17.24 87.16
N GLY A 71 -27.92 18.20 88.09
CA GLY A 71 -28.55 18.31 89.42
C GLY A 71 -28.22 17.31 90.54
N LEU A 72 -28.33 17.65 91.83
CA LEU A 72 -28.41 18.95 92.54
C LEU A 72 -28.28 18.68 94.07
N THR A 73 -28.01 19.70 94.91
CA THR A 73 -28.03 19.67 96.42
C THR A 73 -27.08 18.66 97.12
N GLU A 74 -26.60 18.81 98.36
CA GLU A 74 -26.50 19.84 99.41
C GLU A 74 -25.13 19.55 100.11
N GLY A 75 -24.44 20.35 100.93
CA GLY A 75 -24.77 21.42 101.87
C GLY A 75 -23.75 21.35 103.04
N SER A 76 -23.50 22.47 103.73
CA SER A 76 -22.80 22.58 105.04
C SER A 76 -21.25 22.46 105.17
N SER A 77 -20.65 23.61 105.51
CA SER A 77 -19.69 23.85 106.63
C SER A 77 -18.32 23.16 106.74
N ALA A 78 -17.32 23.80 106.12
CA ALA A 78 -16.08 24.29 106.76
C ALA A 78 -15.57 23.72 108.12
N LYS A 79 -14.30 23.22 108.12
CA LYS A 79 -13.16 23.87 108.83
C LYS A 79 -11.79 23.22 108.54
N LYS A 80 -10.75 23.91 109.03
CA LYS A 80 -9.37 23.48 109.36
C LYS A 80 -9.21 21.98 109.73
N GLU A 81 -8.05 21.33 109.57
CA GLU A 81 -6.68 21.83 109.30
C GLU A 81 -5.77 20.80 108.59
N LYS A 82 -4.49 21.13 108.39
CA LYS A 82 -3.46 20.27 107.75
C LYS A 82 -3.18 18.99 108.56
N SER A 83 -3.37 17.80 107.97
CA SER A 83 -2.40 16.68 108.00
C SER A 83 -2.84 15.50 107.11
N SER A 84 -1.95 14.53 106.91
CA SER A 84 -2.25 13.13 106.53
C SER A 84 -3.20 12.89 105.35
N ILE A 85 -2.72 13.11 104.12
CA ILE A 85 -3.33 12.51 102.92
C ILE A 85 -3.34 10.97 103.07
N SER A 86 -4.52 10.36 103.05
CA SER A 86 -4.71 8.91 103.16
C SER A 86 -3.93 8.13 102.10
N VAL A 87 -3.49 6.91 102.44
CA VAL A 87 -2.78 6.02 101.50
C VAL A 87 -3.66 5.71 100.28
N TYR A 88 -4.96 5.49 100.49
CA TYR A 88 -5.92 5.23 99.43
C TYR A 88 -6.04 6.40 98.44
N GLU A 89 -6.07 7.66 98.90
CA GLU A 89 -6.09 8.83 98.01
C GLU A 89 -4.81 8.94 97.15
N LYS A 90 -3.65 8.63 97.73
CA LYS A 90 -2.38 8.60 96.97
C LYS A 90 -2.40 7.52 95.91
N GLN A 91 -2.87 6.32 96.25
CA GLN A 91 -2.94 5.20 95.33
C GLN A 91 -3.99 5.44 94.23
N GLN A 92 -5.14 6.03 94.56
CA GLN A 92 -6.11 6.51 93.57
C GLN A 92 -5.49 7.56 92.63
N ARG A 93 -4.79 8.58 93.15
CA ARG A 93 -4.12 9.59 92.31
C ARG A 93 -2.96 9.04 91.47
N LEU A 94 -2.41 7.88 91.81
CA LEU A 94 -1.44 7.17 90.96
C LEU A 94 -2.18 6.41 89.85
N LEU A 95 -3.22 5.64 90.18
CA LEU A 95 -4.06 4.93 89.21
C LEU A 95 -4.74 5.91 88.22
N GLU A 96 -5.20 7.07 88.67
CA GLU A 96 -5.75 8.12 87.79
C GLU A 96 -4.70 8.70 86.82
N LYS A 97 -3.43 8.79 87.23
CA LYS A 97 -2.33 9.21 86.34
C LYS A 97 -1.96 8.11 85.35
N GLU A 98 -1.93 6.87 85.80
CA GLU A 98 -1.70 5.69 84.97
C GLU A 98 -2.81 5.53 83.92
N ILE A 99 -4.08 5.63 84.31
CA ILE A 99 -5.24 5.65 83.41
C ILE A 99 -5.13 6.81 82.40
N ARG A 100 -4.79 8.03 82.83
CA ARG A 100 -4.57 9.17 81.90
C ARG A 100 -3.42 8.89 80.92
N SER A 101 -2.33 8.28 81.38
CA SER A 101 -1.20 7.90 80.52
C SER A 101 -1.56 6.81 79.52
N LEU A 102 -2.28 5.76 79.94
CA LEU A 102 -2.77 4.69 79.08
C LEU A 102 -3.81 5.20 78.06
N VAL A 103 -4.70 6.13 78.45
CA VAL A 103 -5.63 6.80 77.54
C VAL A 103 -4.89 7.67 76.52
N GLN A 104 -3.83 8.38 76.93
CA GLN A 104 -2.98 9.12 76.00
C GLN A 104 -2.25 8.17 75.03
N GLN A 105 -1.61 7.11 75.55
CA GLN A 105 -0.90 6.12 74.73
C GLN A 105 -1.85 5.44 73.74
N ARG A 106 -3.06 5.09 74.17
CA ARG A 106 -4.10 4.58 73.28
C ARG A 106 -4.47 5.61 72.21
N GLY A 107 -4.72 6.88 72.58
CA GLY A 107 -4.99 7.94 71.61
C GLY A 107 -3.83 8.22 70.65
N GLU A 108 -2.59 7.92 71.03
CA GLU A 108 -1.44 7.94 70.13
C GLU A 108 -1.38 6.70 69.23
N GLN A 109 -1.74 5.51 69.73
CA GLN A 109 -1.87 4.29 68.93
C GLN A 109 -3.01 4.39 67.91
N ASP A 110 -4.20 4.86 68.32
CA ASP A 110 -5.36 5.07 67.45
C ASP A 110 -5.02 6.04 66.30
N ARG A 111 -4.26 7.13 66.58
CA ARG A 111 -3.75 8.02 65.52
C ARG A 111 -2.75 7.34 64.58
N ARG A 112 -1.83 6.51 65.10
CA ARG A 112 -0.86 5.75 64.28
C ARG A 112 -1.58 4.74 63.38
N LEU A 113 -2.61 4.06 63.90
CA LEU A 113 -3.47 3.16 63.13
C LEU A 113 -4.18 3.91 62.01
N MET A 114 -4.81 5.06 62.29
CA MET A 114 -5.43 5.92 61.25
C MET A 114 -4.44 6.30 60.15
N THR A 115 -3.21 6.74 60.48
CA THR A 115 -2.20 7.07 59.46
C THR A 115 -1.76 5.86 58.63
N LEU A 116 -1.64 4.67 59.25
CA LEU A 116 -1.30 3.44 58.54
C LEU A 116 -2.44 2.96 57.64
N GLU A 117 -3.68 3.09 58.07
CA GLU A 117 -4.86 2.81 57.24
C GLU A 117 -4.95 3.76 56.03
N GLU A 118 -4.69 5.05 56.22
CA GLU A 118 -4.64 6.01 55.11
C GLU A 118 -3.53 5.69 54.12
N ASP A 119 -2.33 5.33 54.59
CA ASP A 119 -1.21 4.97 53.72
C ASP A 119 -1.43 3.62 53.02
N LEU A 120 -2.09 2.66 53.67
CA LEU A 120 -2.58 1.44 53.02
C LEU A 120 -3.58 1.78 51.89
N LYS A 121 -4.59 2.62 52.15
CA LYS A 121 -5.56 3.07 51.13
C LYS A 121 -4.86 3.78 49.95
N LYS A 122 -3.82 4.58 50.22
CA LYS A 122 -2.96 5.22 49.18
C LYS A 122 -2.15 4.19 48.38
N LEU A 123 -1.65 3.13 49.01
CA LEU A 123 -0.90 2.05 48.35
C LEU A 123 -1.82 1.13 47.53
N GLU A 124 -2.99 0.78 48.04
CA GLU A 124 -4.03 0.04 47.32
C GLU A 124 -4.49 0.78 46.06
N ALA A 125 -4.71 2.11 46.15
CA ALA A 125 -5.04 2.93 44.99
C ALA A 125 -3.93 2.91 43.92
N LYS A 126 -2.65 3.04 44.32
CA LYS A 126 -1.49 2.92 43.41
C LYS A 126 -1.38 1.52 42.80
N LEU A 127 -1.64 0.46 43.59
CA LEU A 127 -1.65 -0.91 43.10
C LEU A 127 -2.77 -1.12 42.07
N LEU A 128 -3.97 -0.61 42.30
CA LEU A 128 -5.08 -0.68 41.34
C LEU A 128 -4.78 0.04 40.02
N VAL A 129 -4.07 1.17 40.04
CA VAL A 129 -3.61 1.86 38.82
C VAL A 129 -2.59 1.01 38.07
N THR A 130 -1.52 0.58 38.73
CA THR A 130 -0.46 -0.24 38.10
C THR A 130 -0.97 -1.62 37.60
N VAL A 131 -1.97 -2.20 38.26
CA VAL A 131 -2.66 -3.42 37.78
C VAL A 131 -3.47 -3.14 36.50
N ARG A 132 -4.15 -2.00 36.38
CA ARG A 132 -4.86 -1.59 35.15
C ARG A 132 -3.88 -1.37 34.00
N GLU A 133 -2.78 -0.65 34.25
CA GLU A 133 -1.70 -0.42 33.27
C GLU A 133 -1.07 -1.74 32.80
N LYS A 134 -0.69 -2.62 33.74
CA LYS A 134 -0.20 -3.97 33.43
C LYS A 134 -1.19 -4.80 32.61
N THR A 135 -2.49 -4.65 32.86
CA THR A 135 -3.55 -5.34 32.09
C THR A 135 -3.65 -4.78 30.66
N GLY A 136 -3.53 -3.46 30.49
CA GLY A 136 -3.46 -2.82 29.17
C GLY A 136 -2.22 -3.25 28.37
N LEU A 137 -1.05 -3.30 29.01
CA LEU A 137 0.18 -3.79 28.40
C LEU A 137 0.12 -5.28 28.05
N ALA A 138 -0.50 -6.12 28.89
CA ALA A 138 -0.72 -7.53 28.56
C ALA A 138 -1.63 -7.70 27.32
N ALA A 139 -2.65 -6.84 27.18
CA ALA A 139 -3.54 -6.85 26.02
C ALA A 139 -2.84 -6.39 24.73
N SER A 140 -1.94 -5.41 24.80
CA SER A 140 -1.15 -4.98 23.63
C SER A 140 -0.10 -6.01 23.22
N VAL A 141 0.63 -6.60 24.18
CA VAL A 141 1.55 -7.73 23.93
C VAL A 141 0.83 -8.88 23.24
N ALA A 142 -0.31 -9.33 23.77
CA ALA A 142 -1.10 -10.41 23.17
C ALA A 142 -1.63 -10.06 21.76
N SER A 143 -1.69 -8.78 21.39
CA SER A 143 -2.06 -8.33 20.04
C SER A 143 -0.86 -8.30 19.08
N LEU A 144 0.30 -7.86 19.56
CA LEU A 144 1.57 -7.90 18.82
C LEU A 144 2.00 -9.35 18.54
N GLU A 145 1.80 -10.27 19.50
CA GLU A 145 2.04 -11.71 19.31
C GLU A 145 1.18 -12.31 18.19
N ARG A 146 -0.10 -11.91 18.09
CA ARG A 146 -1.00 -12.32 17.00
C ARG A 146 -0.52 -11.79 15.65
N GLN A 147 -0.22 -10.49 15.55
CA GLN A 147 0.32 -9.88 14.34
C GLN A 147 1.65 -10.55 13.91
N LEU A 148 2.54 -10.84 14.86
CA LEU A 148 3.82 -11.51 14.62
C LEU A 148 3.62 -12.97 14.15
N ALA A 149 2.61 -13.67 14.66
CA ALA A 149 2.23 -15.01 14.17
C ALA A 149 1.63 -14.97 12.76
N GLU A 150 0.84 -13.94 12.43
CA GLU A 150 0.29 -13.71 11.09
C GLU A 150 1.40 -13.38 10.07
N VAL A 151 2.29 -12.45 10.40
CA VAL A 151 3.46 -12.11 9.58
C VAL A 151 4.36 -13.34 9.35
N LYS A 152 4.57 -14.19 10.36
CA LYS A 152 5.27 -15.48 10.18
C LYS A 152 4.56 -16.40 9.18
N LYS A 153 3.25 -16.58 9.27
CA LYS A 153 2.47 -17.39 8.31
C LYS A 153 2.57 -16.84 6.87
N VAL A 154 2.46 -15.53 6.71
CA VAL A 154 2.60 -14.86 5.39
C VAL A 154 4.03 -15.03 4.86
N ASN A 155 5.05 -14.92 5.70
CA ASN A 155 6.45 -15.11 5.31
C ASN A 155 6.73 -16.56 4.86
N GLU A 156 6.25 -17.57 5.59
CA GLU A 156 6.39 -18.98 5.15
C GLU A 156 5.59 -19.29 3.86
N PHE A 157 4.40 -18.69 3.68
CA PHE A 157 3.67 -18.80 2.41
C PHE A 157 4.43 -18.15 1.24
N LEU A 158 5.02 -16.97 1.45
CA LEU A 158 5.85 -16.30 0.47
C LEU A 158 7.12 -17.10 0.17
N LYS A 159 7.81 -17.65 1.18
CA LYS A 159 8.93 -18.60 0.99
C LYS A 159 8.51 -19.82 0.19
N SER A 160 7.30 -20.36 0.39
CA SER A 160 6.79 -21.48 -0.39
C SER A 160 6.53 -21.11 -1.85
N LYS A 161 5.92 -19.95 -2.12
CA LYS A 161 5.60 -19.45 -3.47
C LYS A 161 6.82 -18.95 -4.25
N VAL A 162 7.72 -18.24 -3.58
CA VAL A 162 8.98 -17.69 -4.09
C VAL A 162 10.13 -18.70 -3.95
N SER A 163 9.85 -19.92 -3.44
CA SER A 163 10.84 -20.98 -3.36
C SER A 163 11.49 -21.19 -4.73
N ILE A 164 12.82 -21.19 -4.73
CA ILE A 164 13.62 -21.43 -5.93
C ILE A 164 13.20 -22.74 -6.58
N ASP A 165 12.73 -23.75 -5.83
CA ASP A 165 12.23 -25.01 -6.39
C ASP A 165 10.94 -24.86 -7.21
N CYS A 166 10.05 -23.93 -6.86
CA CYS A 166 8.83 -23.69 -7.66
C CYS A 166 9.17 -23.00 -8.99
N ALA A 167 10.06 -21.99 -8.94
CA ALA A 167 10.57 -21.33 -10.13
C ALA A 167 11.39 -22.30 -11.01
N LYS A 168 12.32 -23.05 -10.40
CA LYS A 168 13.19 -24.04 -11.06
C LYS A 168 12.40 -25.18 -11.69
N LYS A 169 11.35 -25.71 -11.04
CA LYS A 169 10.45 -26.69 -11.66
C LYS A 169 9.77 -26.11 -12.91
N ARG A 170 9.29 -24.86 -12.85
CA ARG A 170 8.68 -24.20 -14.02
C ARG A 170 9.69 -23.94 -15.15
N ILE A 171 10.89 -23.46 -14.81
CA ILE A 171 12.00 -23.26 -15.78
C ILE A 171 12.40 -24.59 -16.44
N ASN A 172 12.53 -25.66 -15.65
CA ASN A 172 12.85 -26.99 -16.19
C ASN A 172 11.75 -27.52 -17.10
N SER A 173 10.47 -27.33 -16.76
CA SER A 173 9.32 -27.68 -17.62
C SER A 173 9.41 -26.94 -18.95
N LEU A 174 9.49 -25.60 -18.91
CA LEU A 174 9.61 -24.77 -20.10
C LEU A 174 10.85 -25.08 -20.95
N THR A 175 11.95 -25.52 -20.32
CA THR A 175 13.18 -25.94 -21.01
C THR A 175 13.01 -27.30 -21.70
N ALA A 176 12.28 -28.24 -21.10
CA ALA A 176 11.91 -29.50 -21.74
C ALA A 176 10.92 -29.28 -22.89
N GLU A 177 9.90 -28.43 -22.68
CA GLU A 177 8.92 -28.02 -23.70
C GLU A 177 9.60 -27.34 -24.90
N LEU A 178 10.55 -26.42 -24.65
CA LEU A 178 11.37 -25.79 -25.70
C LEU A 178 12.27 -26.79 -26.44
N MET A 179 12.84 -27.77 -25.73
CA MET A 179 13.65 -28.82 -26.35
C MET A 179 12.80 -29.76 -27.22
N GLU A 180 11.60 -30.12 -26.78
CA GLU A 180 10.65 -30.92 -27.56
C GLU A 180 10.14 -30.14 -28.79
N ALA A 181 9.81 -28.84 -28.63
CA ALA A 181 9.44 -27.97 -29.73
C ALA A 181 10.56 -27.83 -30.76
N ARG A 182 11.81 -27.63 -30.31
CA ARG A 182 12.98 -27.61 -31.19
C ARG A 182 13.16 -28.93 -31.93
N ASN A 183 13.08 -30.07 -31.23
CA ASN A 183 13.20 -31.39 -31.87
C ASN A 183 12.11 -31.62 -32.93
N LYS A 184 10.89 -31.08 -32.75
CA LYS A 184 9.82 -31.11 -33.76
C LYS A 184 10.15 -30.25 -34.98
N VAL A 185 10.74 -29.07 -34.79
CA VAL A 185 11.24 -28.22 -35.90
C VAL A 185 12.39 -28.93 -36.63
N ASP A 186 13.40 -29.43 -35.91
CA ASP A 186 14.55 -30.18 -36.46
C ASP A 186 14.13 -31.46 -37.22
N VAL A 187 12.90 -31.98 -37.00
CA VAL A 187 12.29 -33.07 -37.79
C VAL A 187 11.55 -32.52 -39.01
N LYS A 188 10.75 -31.46 -38.85
CA LYS A 188 10.01 -30.84 -39.97
C LYS A 188 10.93 -30.21 -41.01
N ASP A 189 12.05 -29.64 -40.61
CA ASP A 189 13.05 -29.11 -41.55
C ASP A 189 13.70 -30.23 -42.39
N LYS A 190 13.84 -31.44 -41.84
CA LYS A 190 14.31 -32.62 -42.58
C LYS A 190 13.25 -33.18 -43.53
N GLU A 191 11.98 -33.22 -43.10
CA GLU A 191 10.85 -33.56 -43.99
C GLU A 191 10.75 -32.57 -45.16
N LEU A 192 10.83 -31.26 -44.90
CA LEU A 192 10.82 -30.21 -45.91
C LEU A 192 12.02 -30.31 -46.85
N SER A 193 13.22 -30.53 -46.32
CA SER A 193 14.43 -30.74 -47.14
C SER A 193 14.30 -31.95 -48.07
N PHE A 194 13.74 -33.06 -47.57
CA PHE A 194 13.47 -34.26 -48.37
C PHE A 194 12.42 -34.00 -49.46
N LEU A 195 11.30 -33.34 -49.13
CA LEU A 195 10.25 -32.98 -50.09
C LEU A 195 10.75 -31.99 -51.15
N GLN A 196 11.61 -31.05 -50.78
CA GLN A 196 12.26 -30.14 -51.71
C GLN A 196 13.18 -30.90 -52.67
N ILE A 197 14.08 -31.75 -52.17
CA ILE A 197 14.98 -32.55 -53.02
C ILE A 197 14.19 -33.49 -53.93
N SER A 198 13.13 -34.11 -53.42
CA SER A 198 12.27 -35.01 -54.19
C SER A 198 11.52 -34.29 -55.31
N SER A 199 10.91 -33.13 -55.02
CA SER A 199 10.17 -32.35 -56.03
C SER A 199 11.11 -31.66 -57.03
N GLU A 200 12.27 -31.16 -56.61
CA GLU A 200 13.32 -30.64 -57.51
C GLU A 200 13.87 -31.76 -58.43
N GLY A 201 14.01 -32.98 -57.92
CA GLY A 201 14.36 -34.17 -58.71
C GLY A 201 13.30 -34.49 -59.77
N GLN A 202 12.02 -34.52 -59.40
CA GLN A 202 10.92 -34.74 -60.34
C GLN A 202 10.84 -33.65 -61.41
N LEU A 203 11.01 -32.37 -61.02
CA LEU A 203 11.04 -31.25 -61.96
C LEU A 203 12.19 -31.34 -62.95
N LYS A 204 13.38 -31.81 -62.52
CA LYS A 204 14.52 -32.04 -63.43
C LYS A 204 14.24 -33.16 -64.44
N VAL A 205 13.62 -34.27 -64.02
CA VAL A 205 13.21 -35.36 -64.94
C VAL A 205 12.19 -34.85 -65.94
N LEU A 206 11.12 -34.19 -65.49
CA LEU A 206 10.11 -33.62 -66.39
C LEU A 206 10.67 -32.57 -67.34
N GLN A 207 11.69 -31.81 -66.93
CA GLN A 207 12.39 -30.87 -67.81
C GLN A 207 13.23 -31.61 -68.88
N THR A 208 13.96 -32.67 -68.51
CA THR A 208 14.69 -33.48 -69.50
C THR A 208 13.76 -34.21 -70.46
N ASP A 209 12.62 -34.70 -70.00
CA ASP A 209 11.60 -35.34 -70.84
C ASP A 209 10.98 -34.32 -71.81
N LEU A 210 10.67 -33.10 -71.33
CA LEU A 210 10.17 -32.00 -72.16
C LEU A 210 11.16 -31.61 -73.26
N ASP A 211 12.45 -31.52 -72.95
CA ASP A 211 13.49 -31.16 -73.91
C ASP A 211 13.81 -32.30 -74.89
N ALA A 212 13.71 -33.56 -74.45
CA ALA A 212 13.75 -34.73 -75.34
C ALA A 212 12.56 -34.74 -76.31
N CYS A 213 11.33 -34.51 -75.82
CA CYS A 213 10.14 -34.39 -76.67
C CYS A 213 10.26 -33.22 -77.67
N ARG A 214 10.82 -32.07 -77.25
CA ARG A 214 11.14 -30.95 -78.14
C ARG A 214 12.11 -31.37 -79.24
N ALA A 215 13.19 -32.07 -78.90
CA ALA A 215 14.13 -32.59 -79.89
C ALA A 215 13.47 -33.54 -80.90
N THR A 216 12.62 -34.48 -80.45
CA THR A 216 11.87 -35.35 -81.37
C THR A 216 10.89 -34.58 -82.26
N LEU A 217 10.27 -33.51 -81.74
CA LEU A 217 9.38 -32.65 -82.53
C LEU A 217 10.12 -31.82 -83.58
N TYR A 218 11.37 -31.43 -83.33
CA TYR A 218 12.21 -30.80 -84.36
C TYR A 218 12.62 -31.80 -85.44
N ALA A 219 13.09 -33.00 -85.08
CA ALA A 219 13.46 -34.04 -86.05
C ALA A 219 12.26 -34.51 -86.90
N LEU A 220 11.05 -34.57 -86.33
CA LEU A 220 9.82 -34.88 -87.09
C LEU A 220 9.41 -33.73 -88.02
N LYS A 221 9.67 -32.46 -87.66
CA LYS A 221 9.42 -31.31 -88.55
C LYS A 221 10.40 -31.29 -89.73
N GLU A 222 11.67 -31.56 -89.47
CA GLU A 222 12.71 -31.69 -90.48
C GLU A 222 12.35 -32.81 -91.47
N ARG A 223 12.06 -34.02 -90.97
CA ARG A 223 11.59 -35.14 -91.80
C ARG A 223 10.31 -34.84 -92.59
N ASN A 224 9.38 -34.07 -92.04
CA ASN A 224 8.18 -33.66 -92.78
C ASN A 224 8.50 -32.65 -93.90
N GLN A 225 9.46 -31.75 -93.67
CA GLN A 225 9.96 -30.84 -94.71
C GLN A 225 10.64 -31.63 -95.84
N ASP A 226 11.50 -32.60 -95.51
CA ASP A 226 12.13 -33.50 -96.48
C ASP A 226 11.08 -34.25 -97.34
N LEU A 227 10.01 -34.73 -96.70
CA LEU A 227 8.92 -35.43 -97.39
C LEU A 227 8.08 -34.50 -98.27
N GLU A 228 7.83 -33.26 -97.85
CA GLU A 228 7.19 -32.26 -98.70
C GLU A 228 8.05 -31.91 -99.93
N ASP A 229 9.36 -31.78 -99.75
CA ASP A 229 10.28 -31.40 -100.83
C ASP A 229 10.52 -32.56 -101.81
N LEU A 230 10.64 -33.80 -101.31
CA LEU A 230 10.61 -35.01 -102.14
C LEU A 230 9.29 -35.16 -102.91
N HIS A 231 8.15 -34.81 -102.31
CA HIS A 231 6.86 -34.80 -103.00
C HIS A 231 6.81 -33.73 -104.11
N LYS A 232 7.40 -32.54 -103.89
CA LYS A 232 7.52 -31.50 -104.91
C LYS A 232 8.38 -31.98 -106.08
N GLU A 233 9.52 -32.63 -105.81
CA GLU A 233 10.38 -33.22 -106.83
C GLU A 233 9.66 -34.33 -107.61
N THR A 234 9.02 -35.28 -106.91
CA THR A 234 8.23 -36.37 -107.54
C THR A 234 7.12 -35.82 -108.45
N LYS A 235 6.49 -34.71 -108.07
CA LYS A 235 5.48 -34.05 -108.90
C LYS A 235 6.07 -33.46 -110.18
N VAL A 236 7.24 -32.84 -110.12
CA VAL A 236 7.95 -32.33 -111.32
C VAL A 236 8.36 -33.49 -112.24
N GLN A 237 8.88 -34.58 -111.68
CA GLN A 237 9.23 -35.78 -112.47
C GLN A 237 8.00 -36.39 -113.17
N ASN A 238 6.84 -36.43 -112.51
CA ASN A 238 5.59 -36.85 -113.15
C ASN A 238 5.14 -35.88 -114.27
N GLU A 239 5.25 -34.57 -114.07
CA GLU A 239 4.97 -33.58 -115.11
C GLU A 239 5.93 -33.72 -116.32
N GLU A 240 7.20 -34.02 -116.10
CA GLU A 240 8.17 -34.31 -117.17
C GLU A 240 7.82 -35.60 -117.93
N LEU A 241 7.42 -36.66 -117.21
CA LEU A 241 6.97 -37.92 -117.82
C LEU A 241 5.67 -37.76 -118.62
N GLU A 242 4.69 -37.00 -118.12
CA GLU A 242 3.48 -36.65 -118.89
C GLU A 242 3.83 -35.88 -120.17
N ASN A 243 4.78 -34.94 -120.10
CA ASN A 243 5.26 -34.22 -121.27
C ASN A 243 5.97 -35.12 -122.28
N GLU A 244 6.76 -36.11 -121.84
CA GLU A 244 7.41 -37.07 -122.75
C GLU A 244 6.39 -38.05 -123.37
N ILE A 245 5.41 -38.52 -122.59
CA ILE A 245 4.28 -39.32 -123.06
C ILE A 245 3.51 -38.56 -124.16
N ASN A 246 3.29 -37.25 -123.99
CA ASN A 246 2.64 -36.41 -125.00
C ASN A 246 3.47 -36.29 -126.29
N LYS A 247 4.81 -36.16 -126.21
CA LYS A 247 5.69 -36.17 -127.40
C LYS A 247 5.64 -37.51 -128.13
N LEU A 248 5.70 -38.63 -127.39
CA LEU A 248 5.63 -39.98 -127.97
C LEU A 248 4.28 -40.22 -128.65
N HIS A 249 3.16 -39.74 -128.09
CA HIS A 249 1.86 -39.80 -128.75
C HIS A 249 1.82 -38.97 -130.04
N ALA A 250 2.43 -37.77 -130.07
CA ALA A 250 2.51 -36.98 -131.30
C ALA A 250 3.28 -37.71 -132.41
N ILE A 251 4.44 -38.29 -132.09
CA ILE A 251 5.25 -39.08 -133.02
C ILE A 251 4.49 -40.33 -133.51
N ILE A 252 3.70 -40.98 -132.63
CA ILE A 252 2.87 -42.13 -133.01
C ILE A 252 1.76 -41.72 -134.01
N GLU A 253 1.14 -40.54 -133.85
CA GLU A 253 0.14 -40.04 -134.80
C GLU A 253 0.76 -39.57 -136.13
N GLU A 254 1.97 -38.98 -136.11
CA GLU A 254 2.75 -38.70 -137.32
C GLU A 254 3.06 -40.01 -138.09
N LEU A 255 3.59 -41.02 -137.42
CA LEU A 255 3.87 -42.34 -138.02
C LEU A 255 2.59 -43.04 -138.52
N ARG A 256 1.44 -42.85 -137.85
CA ARG A 256 0.13 -43.34 -138.33
C ARG A 256 -0.34 -42.61 -139.60
N SER A 257 -0.07 -41.31 -139.71
CA SER A 257 -0.32 -40.54 -140.93
C SER A 257 0.56 -41.04 -142.08
N ASP A 258 1.86 -41.24 -141.85
CA ASP A 258 2.79 -41.76 -142.85
C ASP A 258 2.42 -43.18 -143.31
N LEU A 259 2.09 -44.07 -142.37
CA LEU A 259 1.58 -45.42 -142.70
C LEU A 259 0.31 -45.37 -143.54
N LYS A 260 -0.59 -44.41 -143.31
CA LYS A 260 -1.81 -44.20 -144.11
C LYS A 260 -1.50 -43.70 -145.52
N VAL A 261 -0.49 -42.84 -145.68
CA VAL A 261 0.00 -42.39 -147.00
C VAL A 261 0.66 -43.55 -147.77
N VAL A 262 1.50 -44.35 -147.09
CA VAL A 262 2.14 -45.54 -147.68
C VAL A 262 1.10 -46.60 -148.07
N GLN A 263 0.06 -46.81 -147.25
CA GLN A 263 -1.06 -47.68 -147.61
C GLN A 263 -1.77 -47.19 -148.88
N GLY A 264 -2.02 -45.88 -149.00
CA GLY A 264 -2.61 -45.29 -150.21
C GLY A 264 -1.77 -45.52 -151.48
N TYR A 265 -0.43 -45.42 -151.39
CA TYR A 265 0.45 -45.78 -152.50
C TYR A 265 0.41 -47.28 -152.84
N LEU A 266 0.33 -48.15 -151.83
CA LEU A 266 0.21 -49.59 -152.02
C LEU A 266 -1.13 -49.97 -152.67
N ASP A 267 -2.23 -49.31 -152.30
CA ASP A 267 -3.55 -49.55 -152.86
C ASP A 267 -3.59 -49.14 -154.35
N ILE A 268 -3.05 -47.97 -154.71
CA ILE A 268 -2.90 -47.53 -156.11
C ILE A 268 -2.07 -48.53 -156.92
N ALA A 269 -0.93 -48.99 -156.39
CA ALA A 269 -0.09 -49.99 -157.06
C ALA A 269 -0.82 -51.35 -157.22
N ASN A 270 -1.69 -51.73 -156.29
CA ASN A 270 -2.53 -52.91 -156.39
C ASN A 270 -3.65 -52.75 -157.44
N GLU A 271 -4.21 -51.55 -157.62
CA GLU A 271 -5.12 -51.23 -158.71
C GLU A 271 -4.41 -51.34 -160.07
N GLU A 272 -3.23 -50.74 -160.24
CA GLU A 272 -2.43 -50.87 -161.46
C GLU A 272 -2.08 -52.34 -161.79
N ILE A 273 -1.73 -53.14 -160.79
CA ILE A 273 -1.48 -54.58 -160.96
C ILE A 273 -2.75 -55.34 -161.37
N GLN A 274 -3.92 -54.97 -160.86
CA GLN A 274 -5.20 -55.55 -161.30
C GLN A 274 -5.52 -55.14 -162.75
N ASP A 275 -5.28 -53.88 -163.10
CA ASP A 275 -5.48 -53.33 -164.44
C ASP A 275 -4.59 -54.02 -165.49
N LEU A 276 -3.32 -54.28 -165.15
CA LEU A 276 -2.39 -55.08 -165.96
C LEU A 276 -2.83 -56.54 -166.07
N ARG A 277 -3.33 -57.15 -164.98
CA ARG A 277 -3.93 -58.50 -165.00
C ARG A 277 -5.23 -58.56 -165.81
N PHE A 278 -5.95 -57.45 -165.97
CA PHE A 278 -7.13 -57.34 -166.84
C PHE A 278 -6.69 -57.24 -168.30
N LYS A 279 -5.70 -56.40 -168.62
CA LYS A 279 -5.11 -56.24 -169.97
C LYS A 279 -4.44 -57.51 -170.50
N ILE A 280 -4.06 -58.46 -169.63
CA ILE A 280 -3.50 -59.78 -169.98
C ILE A 280 -4.61 -60.84 -170.22
N ARG A 281 -5.89 -60.53 -169.97
CA ARG A 281 -6.98 -61.52 -170.00
C ARG A 281 -7.58 -61.80 -171.39
N ASP A 282 -7.45 -60.88 -172.35
CA ASP A 282 -8.17 -60.91 -173.62
C ASP A 282 -7.27 -61.18 -174.85
N VAL A 283 -7.11 -62.45 -175.24
CA VAL A 283 -7.11 -62.96 -176.64
C VAL A 283 -6.91 -64.50 -176.63
N PRO A 284 -7.54 -65.30 -177.53
CA PRO A 284 -7.85 -66.71 -177.21
C PRO A 284 -7.44 -67.78 -178.26
N GLU A 285 -7.72 -69.06 -177.95
CA GLU A 285 -7.81 -70.23 -178.86
C GLU A 285 -6.50 -70.77 -179.52
N MET A 286 -6.32 -72.07 -179.87
CA MET A 286 -7.08 -73.31 -179.57
C MET A 286 -6.22 -74.61 -179.68
N GLU A 287 -6.58 -75.61 -178.86
CA GLU A 287 -6.65 -77.07 -179.14
C GLU A 287 -5.48 -78.05 -179.47
N ARG A 288 -5.56 -79.20 -178.74
CA ARG A 288 -5.32 -80.62 -179.13
C ARG A 288 -3.95 -81.09 -179.69
N ARG A 289 -3.18 -81.76 -178.82
CA ARG A 289 -3.05 -83.25 -178.73
C ARG A 289 -2.19 -83.62 -177.51
N VAL A 290 -2.78 -84.09 -176.41
CA VAL A 290 -3.14 -85.51 -176.11
C VAL A 290 -1.91 -86.41 -175.87
N SER A 291 -1.73 -86.75 -174.58
CA SER A 291 -1.06 -87.93 -174.01
C SER A 291 0.44 -88.18 -174.28
N LEU A 292 1.29 -87.89 -173.27
CA LEU A 292 2.29 -88.85 -172.72
C LEU A 292 3.04 -88.41 -171.43
N LEU A 293 2.45 -87.56 -170.57
CA LEU A 293 3.10 -87.08 -169.31
C LEU A 293 2.31 -87.41 -168.03
N ALA A 294 1.63 -88.55 -168.00
CA ALA A 294 0.77 -88.97 -166.88
C ALA A 294 1.51 -89.65 -165.70
N SER A 295 2.85 -89.60 -165.66
CA SER A 295 3.68 -90.26 -164.64
C SER A 295 4.60 -89.32 -163.84
N GLU A 296 4.86 -88.09 -164.30
CA GLU A 296 5.75 -87.14 -163.59
C GLU A 296 4.98 -86.25 -162.60
N ASN A 297 3.74 -85.86 -162.92
CA ASN A 297 2.91 -85.03 -162.04
C ASN A 297 2.69 -85.66 -160.65
N SER A 298 2.60 -86.99 -160.55
CA SER A 298 2.43 -87.70 -159.27
C SER A 298 3.63 -87.54 -158.31
N LEU A 299 4.84 -87.29 -158.82
CA LEU A 299 6.01 -86.98 -157.99
C LEU A 299 6.01 -85.52 -157.56
N VAL A 300 5.71 -84.60 -158.49
CA VAL A 300 5.66 -83.15 -158.21
C VAL A 300 4.53 -82.81 -157.23
N GLU A 301 3.39 -83.50 -157.26
CA GLU A 301 2.33 -83.34 -156.27
C GLU A 301 2.73 -83.91 -154.90
N MET A 302 3.35 -85.10 -154.85
CA MET A 302 3.86 -85.67 -153.60
C MET A 302 4.91 -84.75 -152.95
N GLU A 303 5.86 -84.22 -153.73
CA GLU A 303 6.89 -83.30 -153.26
C GLU A 303 6.30 -81.96 -152.76
N LYS A 304 5.24 -81.46 -153.39
CA LYS A 304 4.46 -80.30 -152.90
C LYS A 304 3.73 -80.60 -151.58
N THR A 305 3.21 -81.82 -151.41
CA THR A 305 2.60 -82.22 -150.13
C THR A 305 3.64 -82.40 -149.03
N MET A 306 4.82 -82.96 -149.32
CA MET A 306 5.94 -83.02 -148.37
C MET A 306 6.35 -81.63 -147.90
N LYS A 307 6.61 -80.69 -148.82
CA LYS A 307 6.99 -79.30 -148.47
C LYS A 307 5.91 -78.55 -147.69
N ARG A 308 4.63 -78.92 -147.86
CA ARG A 308 3.53 -78.39 -147.02
C ARG A 308 3.55 -78.99 -145.61
N VAL A 309 3.70 -80.31 -145.49
CA VAL A 309 3.79 -80.99 -144.19
C VAL A 309 5.04 -80.54 -143.42
N GLU A 310 6.17 -80.30 -144.09
CA GLU A 310 7.37 -79.69 -143.50
C GLU A 310 7.09 -78.28 -142.94
N GLN A 311 6.33 -77.45 -143.67
CA GLN A 311 5.91 -76.13 -143.20
C GLN A 311 4.92 -76.19 -142.03
N GLU A 312 3.98 -77.13 -142.05
CA GLU A 312 3.02 -77.38 -140.96
C GLU A 312 3.73 -77.89 -139.70
N VAL A 313 4.71 -78.79 -139.84
CA VAL A 313 5.58 -79.27 -138.74
C VAL A 313 6.45 -78.14 -138.19
N GLN A 314 7.03 -77.29 -139.04
CA GLN A 314 7.82 -76.13 -138.60
C GLN A 314 6.94 -75.13 -137.83
N GLN A 315 5.75 -74.80 -138.34
CA GLN A 315 4.78 -73.96 -137.64
C GLN A 315 4.35 -74.57 -136.30
N SER A 316 4.16 -75.88 -136.23
CA SER A 316 3.85 -76.58 -134.98
C SER A 316 5.03 -76.54 -133.99
N GLN A 317 6.28 -76.65 -134.44
CA GLN A 317 7.45 -76.50 -133.56
C GLN A 317 7.61 -75.08 -133.03
N ASP A 318 7.39 -74.06 -133.87
CA ASP A 318 7.49 -72.67 -133.44
C ASP A 318 6.29 -72.22 -132.58
N LEU A 319 5.12 -72.85 -132.72
CA LEU A 319 4.02 -72.71 -131.77
C LEU A 319 4.37 -73.35 -130.42
N LEU A 320 4.92 -74.57 -130.42
CA LEU A 320 5.33 -75.27 -129.21
C LEU A 320 6.40 -74.47 -128.44
N ARG A 321 7.40 -73.93 -129.14
CA ARG A 321 8.44 -73.04 -128.56
C ARG A 321 7.87 -71.78 -127.91
N ARG A 322 6.79 -71.20 -128.46
CA ARG A 322 6.09 -70.06 -127.84
C ARG A 322 5.37 -70.50 -126.57
N GLN A 323 4.64 -71.60 -126.60
CA GLN A 323 3.97 -72.14 -125.40
C GLN A 323 4.96 -72.56 -124.31
N ASP A 324 6.11 -73.12 -124.65
CA ASP A 324 7.19 -73.40 -123.69
C ASP A 324 7.74 -72.11 -123.07
N ALA A 325 7.92 -71.03 -123.86
CA ALA A 325 8.38 -69.73 -123.35
C ALA A 325 7.32 -69.04 -122.47
N GLU A 326 6.06 -69.03 -122.88
CA GLU A 326 4.91 -68.55 -122.12
C GLU A 326 4.77 -69.31 -120.79
N LEU A 327 4.93 -70.64 -120.81
CA LEU A 327 4.92 -71.49 -119.62
C LEU A 327 6.09 -71.20 -118.68
N GLN A 328 7.27 -70.83 -119.19
CA GLN A 328 8.41 -70.42 -118.36
C GLN A 328 8.18 -69.03 -117.74
N ASN A 329 7.59 -68.08 -118.48
CA ASN A 329 7.23 -66.76 -117.93
C ASN A 329 6.18 -66.90 -116.83
N CYS A 330 5.09 -67.64 -117.04
CA CYS A 330 4.07 -67.87 -116.02
C CYS A 330 4.64 -68.58 -114.76
N LYS A 331 5.65 -69.44 -114.90
CA LYS A 331 6.36 -70.03 -113.75
C LYS A 331 7.19 -69.01 -112.98
N GLN A 332 7.87 -68.10 -113.68
CA GLN A 332 8.64 -67.02 -113.04
C GLN A 332 7.72 -66.01 -112.34
N GLU A 333 6.60 -65.65 -112.98
CA GLU A 333 5.54 -64.80 -112.40
C GLU A 333 4.92 -65.44 -111.15
N LEU A 334 4.62 -66.74 -111.19
CA LEU A 334 4.12 -67.48 -110.03
C LEU A 334 5.13 -67.47 -108.87
N ILE A 335 6.41 -67.77 -109.13
CA ILE A 335 7.46 -67.75 -108.10
C ILE A 335 7.63 -66.34 -107.51
N ALA A 336 7.57 -65.29 -108.33
CA ALA A 336 7.61 -63.91 -107.85
C ALA A 336 6.39 -63.55 -107.00
N SER A 337 5.19 -64.06 -107.36
CA SER A 337 3.97 -63.88 -106.58
C SER A 337 4.02 -64.63 -105.24
N GLU A 338 4.53 -65.87 -105.20
CA GLU A 338 4.75 -66.65 -103.98
C GLU A 338 5.75 -65.98 -103.04
N GLN A 339 6.84 -65.42 -103.57
CA GLN A 339 7.82 -64.65 -102.80
C GLN A 339 7.21 -63.36 -102.23
N SER A 340 6.44 -62.63 -103.04
CA SER A 340 5.74 -61.43 -102.59
C SER A 340 4.71 -61.73 -101.49
N LEU A 341 3.96 -62.84 -101.62
CA LEU A 341 3.04 -63.30 -100.59
C LEU A 341 3.78 -63.59 -99.29
N MET A 342 4.86 -64.40 -99.33
CA MET A 342 5.68 -64.74 -98.15
C MET A 342 6.24 -63.48 -97.46
N GLU A 343 6.68 -62.48 -98.23
CA GLU A 343 7.10 -61.19 -97.68
C GLU A 343 5.95 -60.46 -96.97
N THR A 344 4.74 -60.46 -97.54
CA THR A 344 3.58 -59.81 -96.90
C THR A 344 3.07 -60.54 -95.66
N GLU A 345 3.09 -61.88 -95.64
CA GLU A 345 2.78 -62.68 -94.46
C GLU A 345 3.79 -62.43 -93.33
N SER A 346 5.08 -62.34 -93.66
CA SER A 346 6.14 -62.01 -92.70
C SER A 346 5.97 -60.61 -92.10
N LYS A 347 5.66 -59.61 -92.94
CA LYS A 347 5.40 -58.22 -92.51
C LYS A 347 4.12 -58.11 -91.68
N LEU A 348 3.06 -58.83 -92.05
CA LEU A 348 1.81 -58.88 -91.28
C LEU A 348 2.07 -59.45 -89.88
N LYS A 349 2.79 -60.58 -89.79
CA LYS A 349 3.11 -61.21 -88.51
C LYS A 349 3.98 -60.33 -87.62
N GLN A 350 4.94 -59.60 -88.19
CA GLN A 350 5.70 -58.60 -87.44
C GLN A 350 4.78 -57.50 -86.88
N CYS A 351 3.81 -57.01 -87.66
CA CYS A 351 2.82 -56.06 -87.16
C CYS A 351 1.90 -56.64 -86.07
N GLU A 352 1.58 -57.94 -86.09
CA GLU A 352 0.84 -58.61 -85.01
C GLU A 352 1.67 -58.68 -83.72
N ASP A 353 2.94 -59.08 -83.81
CA ASP A 353 3.87 -59.13 -82.67
C ASP A 353 4.12 -57.72 -82.07
N ASP A 354 4.33 -56.70 -82.91
CA ASP A 354 4.50 -55.30 -82.50
C ASP A 354 3.22 -54.74 -81.84
N LEU A 355 2.04 -55.09 -82.35
CA LEU A 355 0.75 -54.68 -81.78
C LEU A 355 0.50 -55.35 -80.41
N GLN A 356 0.86 -56.63 -80.26
CA GLN A 356 0.79 -57.34 -78.99
C GLN A 356 1.74 -56.74 -77.95
N ALA A 357 2.99 -56.44 -78.34
CA ALA A 357 3.95 -55.74 -77.48
C ALA A 357 3.45 -54.35 -77.03
N SER A 358 2.78 -53.62 -77.93
CA SER A 358 2.14 -52.32 -77.62
C SER A 358 0.97 -52.48 -76.63
N HIS A 359 0.14 -53.51 -76.80
CA HIS A 359 -0.94 -53.83 -75.86
C HIS A 359 -0.41 -54.13 -74.45
N ASP A 360 0.62 -54.97 -74.36
CA ASP A 360 1.17 -55.44 -73.08
C ASP A 360 1.97 -54.35 -72.37
N ALA A 361 2.52 -53.37 -73.10
CA ALA A 361 3.06 -52.13 -72.53
C ALA A 361 1.96 -51.18 -72.02
N LEU A 362 0.76 -51.18 -72.63
CA LEU A 362 -0.36 -50.34 -72.20
C LEU A 362 -1.08 -50.85 -70.95
N GLU A 363 -1.09 -52.15 -70.68
CA GLU A 363 -1.76 -52.71 -69.49
C GLU A 363 -1.17 -52.23 -68.13
N PRO A 364 0.15 -52.24 -67.88
CA PRO A 364 0.71 -51.70 -66.64
C PRO A 364 0.49 -50.19 -66.52
N LEU A 365 0.50 -49.44 -67.63
CA LEU A 365 0.21 -48.00 -67.63
C LEU A 365 -1.24 -47.70 -67.24
N LYS A 366 -2.22 -48.51 -67.67
CA LYS A 366 -3.62 -48.43 -67.22
C LYS A 366 -3.70 -48.66 -65.70
N LYS A 367 -3.11 -49.75 -65.20
CA LYS A 367 -3.08 -50.09 -63.77
C LYS A 367 -2.42 -49.00 -62.92
N GLN A 368 -1.29 -48.45 -63.37
CA GLN A 368 -0.62 -47.35 -62.69
C GLN A 368 -1.46 -46.06 -62.67
N LYS A 369 -2.17 -45.75 -63.76
CA LYS A 369 -3.11 -44.62 -63.80
C LYS A 369 -4.27 -44.81 -62.82
N GLU A 370 -4.78 -46.02 -62.66
CA GLU A 370 -5.82 -46.36 -61.69
C GLU A 370 -5.33 -46.23 -60.24
N CYS A 371 -4.14 -46.74 -59.91
CA CYS A 371 -3.50 -46.51 -58.61
C CYS A 371 -3.31 -45.02 -58.31
N ASN A 372 -2.71 -44.27 -59.26
CA ASN A 372 -2.50 -42.83 -59.12
C ASN A 372 -3.82 -42.06 -58.90
N ALA A 373 -4.93 -42.50 -59.49
CA ALA A 373 -6.25 -41.89 -59.28
C ALA A 373 -6.82 -42.19 -57.88
N LEU A 374 -6.57 -43.38 -57.32
CA LEU A 374 -6.93 -43.73 -55.95
C LEU A 374 -6.09 -42.93 -54.93
N ASP A 375 -4.78 -42.82 -55.16
CA ASP A 375 -3.87 -42.03 -54.31
C ASP A 375 -4.19 -40.52 -54.36
N LEU A 376 -4.56 -40.00 -55.53
CA LEU A 376 -5.06 -38.62 -55.68
C LEU A 376 -6.37 -38.42 -54.90
N GLN A 377 -7.30 -39.38 -54.94
CA GLN A 377 -8.53 -39.30 -54.15
C GLN A 377 -8.27 -39.42 -52.64
N ALA A 378 -7.31 -40.24 -52.21
CA ALA A 378 -6.93 -40.40 -50.82
C ALA A 378 -6.26 -39.12 -50.26
N THR A 379 -5.32 -38.54 -51.02
CA THR A 379 -4.67 -37.27 -50.66
C THR A 379 -5.65 -36.10 -50.66
N GLN A 380 -6.58 -36.02 -51.63
CA GLN A 380 -7.64 -35.01 -51.65
C GLN A 380 -8.54 -35.07 -50.39
N LYS A 381 -8.94 -36.28 -49.96
CA LYS A 381 -9.70 -36.47 -48.71
C LYS A 381 -8.89 -36.07 -47.47
N ALA A 382 -7.59 -36.37 -47.44
CA ALA A 382 -6.70 -35.98 -46.35
C ALA A 382 -6.52 -34.45 -46.26
N VAL A 383 -6.44 -33.75 -47.40
CA VAL A 383 -6.42 -32.28 -47.46
C VAL A 383 -7.72 -31.69 -46.92
N GLN A 384 -8.88 -32.18 -47.36
CA GLN A 384 -10.19 -31.73 -46.86
C GLN A 384 -10.32 -31.88 -45.34
N GLN A 385 -9.88 -33.01 -44.77
CA GLN A 385 -9.84 -33.21 -43.31
C GLN A 385 -8.94 -32.18 -42.59
N LYS A 386 -7.81 -31.81 -43.19
CA LYS A 386 -6.90 -30.80 -42.64
C LYS A 386 -7.44 -29.37 -42.78
N GLU A 387 -8.19 -29.07 -43.83
CA GLU A 387 -8.92 -27.81 -43.98
C GLU A 387 -10.04 -27.70 -42.93
N GLU A 388 -10.79 -28.77 -42.66
CA GLU A 388 -11.77 -28.82 -41.57
C GLU A 388 -11.13 -28.66 -40.18
N GLU A 389 -10.03 -29.36 -39.89
CA GLU A 389 -9.28 -29.18 -38.63
C GLU A 389 -8.80 -27.73 -38.45
N LEU A 390 -8.24 -27.14 -39.51
CA LEU A 390 -7.74 -25.77 -39.50
C LEU A 390 -8.86 -24.73 -39.36
N ALA A 391 -10.03 -24.98 -39.95
CA ALA A 391 -11.22 -24.14 -39.73
C ALA A 391 -11.72 -24.20 -38.28
N ARG A 392 -11.77 -25.40 -37.68
CA ARG A 392 -12.15 -25.58 -36.27
C ARG A 392 -11.15 -24.90 -35.32
N LEU A 393 -9.85 -25.02 -35.59
CA LEU A 393 -8.79 -24.35 -34.81
C LEU A 393 -8.88 -22.82 -34.90
N LYS A 394 -9.22 -22.26 -36.08
CA LYS A 394 -9.45 -20.81 -36.23
C LYS A 394 -10.62 -20.31 -35.40
N GLU A 395 -11.75 -21.04 -35.38
CA GLU A 395 -12.91 -20.62 -34.58
C GLU A 395 -12.64 -20.76 -33.07
N VAL A 396 -11.90 -21.78 -32.62
CA VAL A 396 -11.45 -21.87 -31.22
C VAL A 396 -10.51 -20.71 -30.86
N LEU A 397 -9.56 -20.35 -31.74
CA LEU A 397 -8.70 -19.19 -31.51
C LEU A 397 -9.51 -17.91 -31.36
N ARG A 398 -10.44 -17.65 -32.30
CA ARG A 398 -11.34 -16.49 -32.29
C ARG A 398 -12.19 -16.42 -31.01
N GLN A 399 -12.68 -17.56 -30.51
CA GLN A 399 -13.39 -17.63 -29.23
C GLN A 399 -12.47 -17.32 -28.03
N THR A 400 -11.20 -17.75 -28.05
CA THR A 400 -10.25 -17.38 -27.00
C THR A 400 -9.83 -15.91 -27.06
N GLU A 401 -9.83 -15.29 -28.23
CA GLU A 401 -9.63 -13.85 -28.41
C GLU A 401 -10.82 -13.06 -27.85
N ASP A 402 -12.06 -13.43 -28.21
CA ASP A 402 -13.30 -12.87 -27.62
C ASP A 402 -13.31 -12.97 -26.08
N GLU A 403 -12.90 -14.12 -25.53
CA GLU A 403 -12.81 -14.34 -24.08
C GLU A 403 -11.74 -13.47 -23.40
N LEU A 404 -10.60 -13.23 -24.07
CA LEU A 404 -9.52 -12.40 -23.54
C LEU A 404 -9.92 -10.92 -23.52
N ASP A 405 -10.54 -10.41 -24.59
CA ASP A 405 -11.05 -9.04 -24.65
C ASP A 405 -12.17 -8.80 -23.62
N GLN A 406 -13.06 -9.78 -23.41
CA GLN A 406 -14.04 -9.75 -22.32
C GLN A 406 -13.37 -9.71 -20.94
N ARG A 407 -12.26 -10.42 -20.73
CA ARG A 407 -11.51 -10.34 -19.45
C ARG A 407 -10.80 -9.00 -19.29
N VAL A 408 -10.27 -8.41 -20.37
CA VAL A 408 -9.61 -7.09 -20.36
C VAL A 408 -10.62 -5.99 -20.04
N THR A 409 -11.80 -5.98 -20.65
CA THR A 409 -12.88 -5.02 -20.35
C THR A 409 -13.35 -5.13 -18.90
N ASN A 410 -13.67 -6.34 -18.42
CA ASN A 410 -14.03 -6.58 -17.02
C ASN A 410 -12.94 -6.11 -16.02
N LEU A 411 -11.66 -6.29 -16.36
CA LEU A 411 -10.56 -5.80 -15.53
C LEU A 411 -10.44 -4.27 -15.56
N ALA A 412 -10.61 -3.64 -16.73
CA ALA A 412 -10.58 -2.19 -16.88
C ALA A 412 -11.72 -1.50 -16.12
N GLU A 413 -12.95 -2.03 -16.21
CA GLU A 413 -14.10 -1.59 -15.40
C GLU A 413 -13.81 -1.73 -13.91
N ARG A 414 -13.25 -2.87 -13.48
CA ARG A 414 -12.89 -3.10 -12.08
C ARG A 414 -11.82 -2.11 -11.59
N CYS A 415 -10.77 -1.85 -12.37
CA CYS A 415 -9.79 -0.81 -12.05
C CYS A 415 -10.48 0.56 -11.88
N GLN A 416 -11.35 0.94 -12.81
CA GLN A 416 -12.08 2.21 -12.73
C GLN A 416 -13.00 2.30 -11.50
N THR A 417 -13.62 1.18 -11.06
CA THR A 417 -14.39 1.16 -9.79
C THR A 417 -13.50 1.36 -8.57
N LEU A 418 -12.32 0.72 -8.51
CA LEU A 418 -11.36 0.87 -7.42
C LEU A 418 -10.74 2.27 -7.38
N GLU A 419 -10.51 2.92 -8.53
CA GLU A 419 -10.09 4.32 -8.62
C GLU A 419 -11.17 5.27 -8.08
N LYS A 420 -12.44 5.03 -8.42
CA LYS A 420 -13.59 5.80 -7.89
C LYS A 420 -13.76 5.60 -6.38
N GLU A 421 -13.55 4.39 -5.87
CA GLU A 421 -13.57 4.11 -4.42
C GLU A 421 -12.40 4.76 -3.68
N ARG A 422 -11.19 4.70 -4.26
CA ARG A 422 -10.01 5.38 -3.74
C ARG A 422 -10.21 6.90 -3.68
N ALA A 423 -10.71 7.52 -4.74
CA ALA A 423 -10.97 8.97 -4.78
C ALA A 423 -11.96 9.40 -3.69
N ARG A 424 -13.05 8.65 -3.48
CA ARG A 424 -14.01 8.88 -2.38
C ARG A 424 -13.36 8.71 -1.00
N ALA A 425 -12.48 7.72 -0.83
CA ALA A 425 -11.77 7.52 0.43
C ALA A 425 -10.77 8.67 0.70
N GLU A 426 -10.09 9.18 -0.32
CA GLU A 426 -9.22 10.35 -0.23
C GLU A 426 -10.03 11.62 0.11
N GLU A 427 -11.18 11.84 -0.51
CA GLU A 427 -12.12 12.93 -0.21
C GLU A 427 -12.63 12.88 1.24
N VAL A 428 -13.10 11.71 1.72
CA VAL A 428 -13.56 11.53 3.10
C VAL A 428 -12.42 11.76 4.11
N CYS A 429 -11.19 11.31 3.80
CA CYS A 429 -10.01 11.59 4.61
C CYS A 429 -9.69 13.09 4.68
N LEU A 430 -9.76 13.82 3.55
CA LEU A 430 -9.55 15.27 3.52
C LEU A 430 -10.59 16.01 4.36
N ILE A 431 -11.87 15.69 4.20
CA ILE A 431 -12.97 16.27 5.01
C ILE A 431 -12.72 16.03 6.51
N LYS A 432 -12.28 14.82 6.90
CA LYS A 432 -12.00 14.52 8.31
C LYS A 432 -10.75 15.23 8.84
N VAL A 433 -9.72 15.41 8.01
CA VAL A 433 -8.54 16.23 8.37
C VAL A 433 -8.93 17.69 8.58
N GLU A 434 -9.80 18.26 7.74
CA GLU A 434 -10.32 19.62 7.96
C GLU A 434 -11.16 19.76 9.23
N GLU A 435 -12.04 18.79 9.51
CA GLU A 435 -12.86 18.77 10.73
C GLU A 435 -11.97 18.71 11.98
N LEU A 436 -10.98 17.82 12.00
CA LEU A 436 -10.01 17.71 13.08
C LEU A 436 -9.15 18.98 13.21
N LYS A 437 -8.77 19.62 12.10
CA LYS A 437 -8.04 20.89 12.12
C LYS A 437 -8.87 22.01 12.76
N LYS A 438 -10.16 22.11 12.42
CA LYS A 438 -11.10 23.07 13.04
C LYS A 438 -11.25 22.80 14.55
N GLN A 439 -11.36 21.54 14.95
CA GLN A 439 -11.40 21.13 16.37
C GLN A 439 -10.11 21.53 17.11
N VAL A 440 -8.94 21.23 16.54
CA VAL A 440 -7.64 21.62 17.12
C VAL A 440 -7.55 23.14 17.31
N SER A 441 -7.87 23.95 16.29
CA SER A 441 -7.84 25.41 16.44
C SER A 441 -8.78 25.92 17.54
N SER A 442 -10.00 25.39 17.65
CA SER A 442 -10.92 25.77 18.74
C SER A 442 -10.42 25.38 20.15
N LEU A 443 -9.65 24.29 20.26
CA LEU A 443 -9.01 23.88 21.52
C LEU A 443 -7.74 24.69 21.81
N GLU A 444 -7.00 25.12 20.80
CA GLU A 444 -5.88 26.05 20.93
C GLU A 444 -6.34 27.44 21.36
N GLU A 445 -7.50 27.89 20.86
CA GLU A 445 -8.19 29.11 21.30
C GLU A 445 -8.70 28.98 22.75
N SER A 446 -9.40 27.90 23.13
CA SER A 446 -9.83 27.66 24.52
C SER A 446 -8.64 27.66 25.50
N ARG A 447 -7.60 26.88 25.18
CA ARG A 447 -6.37 26.82 26.00
C ARG A 447 -5.68 28.19 26.08
N ARG A 448 -5.77 29.03 25.04
CA ARG A 448 -5.23 30.38 25.07
C ARG A 448 -6.04 31.29 26.02
N MET A 449 -7.38 31.23 25.97
CA MET A 449 -8.23 31.97 26.92
C MET A 449 -7.94 31.52 28.36
N GLU A 450 -7.87 30.21 28.61
CA GLU A 450 -7.49 29.64 29.92
C GLU A 450 -6.10 30.09 30.39
N GLN A 451 -5.15 30.30 29.47
CA GLN A 451 -3.82 30.83 29.78
C GLN A 451 -3.84 32.33 30.10
N GLU A 452 -4.63 33.11 29.36
CA GLU A 452 -4.80 34.55 29.61
C GLU A 452 -5.53 34.79 30.96
N GLU A 453 -6.62 34.05 31.25
CA GLU A 453 -7.28 34.03 32.56
C GLU A 453 -6.34 33.60 33.70
N LEU A 454 -5.49 32.59 33.48
CA LEU A 454 -4.53 32.14 34.49
C LEU A 454 -3.44 33.18 34.78
N GLU A 455 -3.00 33.96 33.78
CA GLU A 455 -2.08 35.09 34.02
C GLU A 455 -2.77 36.27 34.69
N GLU A 456 -4.03 36.58 34.39
CA GLU A 456 -4.81 37.56 35.15
C GLU A 456 -5.01 37.14 36.62
N LEU A 457 -5.27 35.85 36.87
CA LEU A 457 -5.39 35.29 38.21
C LEU A 457 -4.06 35.32 38.98
N LYS A 458 -2.93 35.06 38.31
CA LYS A 458 -1.58 35.25 38.89
C LYS A 458 -1.29 36.70 39.21
N GLN A 459 -1.62 37.63 38.30
CA GLN A 459 -1.40 39.06 38.50
C GLN A 459 -2.25 39.60 39.65
N SER A 460 -3.53 39.27 39.71
CA SER A 460 -4.43 39.65 40.81
C SER A 460 -4.05 38.99 42.14
N SER A 461 -3.58 37.74 42.14
CA SER A 461 -2.99 37.11 43.33
C SER A 461 -1.69 37.80 43.78
N SER A 462 -0.89 38.32 42.85
CA SER A 462 0.36 39.02 43.13
C SER A 462 0.13 40.43 43.69
N THR A 463 -0.85 41.17 43.14
CA THR A 463 -1.25 42.47 43.70
C THR A 463 -1.92 42.32 45.05
N LEU A 464 -2.79 41.33 45.25
CA LEU A 464 -3.39 41.04 46.56
C LEU A 464 -2.34 40.61 47.60
N ALA A 465 -1.36 39.77 47.23
CA ALA A 465 -0.25 39.42 48.11
C ALA A 465 0.62 40.64 48.46
N SER A 466 0.81 41.57 47.52
CA SER A 466 1.53 42.82 47.73
C SER A 466 0.76 43.76 48.68
N GLN A 467 -0.55 43.92 48.48
CA GLN A 467 -1.44 44.70 49.36
C GLN A 467 -1.50 44.11 50.78
N LEU A 468 -1.59 42.78 50.91
CA LEU A 468 -1.56 42.12 52.21
C LEU A 468 -0.22 42.33 52.92
N LYS A 469 0.90 42.23 52.20
CA LYS A 469 2.23 42.53 52.73
C LYS A 469 2.34 44.01 53.15
N GLU A 470 1.81 44.93 52.35
CA GLU A 470 1.77 46.36 52.67
C GLU A 470 0.92 46.64 53.92
N GLN A 471 -0.27 46.03 54.06
CA GLN A 471 -1.09 46.14 55.27
C GLN A 471 -0.41 45.55 56.51
N VAL A 472 0.29 44.42 56.40
CA VAL A 472 1.06 43.85 57.52
C VAL A 472 2.24 44.76 57.90
N CYS A 473 2.96 45.30 56.91
CA CYS A 473 4.00 46.30 57.15
C CYS A 473 3.45 47.58 57.80
N PHE A 474 2.30 48.07 57.33
CA PHE A 474 1.62 49.26 57.86
C PHE A 474 1.14 49.04 59.30
N PHE A 475 0.47 47.93 59.59
CA PHE A 475 0.02 47.59 60.95
C PHE A 475 1.21 47.39 61.91
N SER A 476 2.28 46.74 61.45
CA SER A 476 3.53 46.63 62.23
C SER A 476 4.19 47.99 62.45
N TYR A 477 4.17 48.88 61.46
CA TYR A 477 4.70 50.23 61.59
C TYR A 477 3.87 51.08 62.55
N CYS A 478 2.54 51.06 62.45
CA CYS A 478 1.63 51.76 63.37
C CYS A 478 1.80 51.25 64.81
N SER A 479 1.91 49.94 65.04
CA SER A 479 2.14 49.40 66.39
C SER A 479 3.49 49.84 66.98
N LEU A 480 4.55 49.91 66.16
CA LEU A 480 5.85 50.46 66.56
C LEU A 480 5.80 51.98 66.79
N GLN A 481 5.05 52.71 65.97
CA GLN A 481 4.83 54.16 66.08
C GLN A 481 4.10 54.49 67.40
N GLU A 482 3.01 53.77 67.73
CA GLU A 482 2.29 53.90 69.00
C GLU A 482 3.19 53.60 70.22
N GLN A 483 4.05 52.57 70.13
CA GLN A 483 5.04 52.29 71.18
C GLN A 483 6.07 53.43 71.32
N LEU A 484 6.57 53.97 70.21
CA LEU A 484 7.52 55.10 70.21
C LEU A 484 6.89 56.38 70.76
N ASP A 485 5.64 56.69 70.42
CA ASP A 485 4.90 57.84 70.94
C ASP A 485 4.52 57.64 72.42
N GLY A 486 4.29 56.40 72.86
CA GLY A 486 4.22 55.99 74.26
C GLY A 486 5.52 56.31 75.03
N PHE A 487 6.66 55.77 74.59
CA PHE A 487 7.97 56.05 75.19
C PHE A 487 8.34 57.55 75.14
N ALA A 488 7.97 58.27 74.08
CA ALA A 488 8.18 59.71 73.98
C ALA A 488 7.31 60.51 74.95
N SER A 489 6.17 59.96 75.38
CA SER A 489 5.26 60.55 76.37
C SER A 489 5.70 60.22 77.80
N GLU A 490 6.10 58.98 78.07
CA GLU A 490 6.73 58.56 79.33
C GLU A 490 8.01 59.37 79.59
N ARG A 491 8.88 59.53 78.59
CA ARG A 491 10.08 60.38 78.67
C ARG A 491 9.75 61.84 78.95
N ARG A 492 8.62 62.37 78.46
CA ARG A 492 8.17 63.74 78.78
C ARG A 492 7.71 63.84 80.23
N ALA A 493 6.88 62.91 80.71
CA ALA A 493 6.46 62.85 82.11
C ALA A 493 7.67 62.75 83.06
N LEU A 494 8.63 61.86 82.77
CA LEU A 494 9.86 61.74 83.57
C LEU A 494 10.75 63.00 83.53
N LEU A 495 10.76 63.76 82.43
CA LEU A 495 11.44 65.05 82.35
C LEU A 495 10.68 66.16 83.11
N GLU A 496 9.35 66.09 83.16
CA GLU A 496 8.49 67.02 83.90
C GLU A 496 8.54 66.75 85.41
N ASP A 497 8.51 65.49 85.85
CA ASP A 497 8.78 65.07 87.23
C ASP A 497 10.21 65.44 87.67
N LYS A 498 11.20 65.28 86.78
CA LYS A 498 12.56 65.79 87.03
C LYS A 498 12.57 67.31 87.15
N GLY A 499 11.80 68.02 86.32
CA GLY A 499 11.64 69.48 86.38
C GLY A 499 10.97 69.93 87.67
N ALA A 500 9.94 69.22 88.12
CA ALA A 500 9.21 69.46 89.36
C ALA A 500 10.10 69.20 90.59
N THR A 501 10.75 68.04 90.67
CA THR A 501 11.69 67.71 91.76
C THR A 501 12.92 68.61 91.76
N GLN A 502 13.44 69.03 90.61
CA GLN A 502 14.49 70.05 90.51
C GLN A 502 13.97 71.43 90.94
N GLY A 503 12.72 71.78 90.61
CA GLY A 503 12.07 73.02 91.06
C GLY A 503 11.81 73.02 92.57
N GLU A 504 11.46 71.89 93.16
CA GLU A 504 11.37 71.70 94.61
C GLU A 504 12.73 71.76 95.28
N LEU A 505 13.76 71.13 94.72
CA LEU A 505 15.15 71.27 95.18
C LEU A 505 15.61 72.73 95.13
N SER A 506 15.26 73.47 94.08
CA SER A 506 15.50 74.91 93.98
C SER A 506 14.71 75.70 95.03
N ARG A 507 13.42 75.40 95.27
CA ARG A 507 12.63 76.02 96.36
C ARG A 507 13.22 75.72 97.74
N LEU A 508 13.71 74.51 97.96
CA LEU A 508 14.34 74.09 99.21
C LEU A 508 15.69 74.79 99.39
N SER A 509 16.50 74.90 98.33
CA SER A 509 17.73 75.70 98.28
C SER A 509 17.46 77.18 98.53
N ASP A 510 16.41 77.74 97.95
CA ASP A 510 15.96 79.12 98.18
C ASP A 510 15.51 79.35 99.62
N ALA A 511 14.79 78.40 100.22
CA ALA A 511 14.40 78.44 101.62
C ALA A 511 15.63 78.36 102.54
N TYR A 512 16.60 77.49 102.20
CA TYR A 512 17.87 77.36 102.90
C TYR A 512 18.70 78.65 102.81
N ALA A 513 18.77 79.27 101.63
CA ALA A 513 19.41 80.56 101.39
C ALA A 513 18.71 81.72 102.12
N ARG A 514 17.38 81.67 102.29
CA ARG A 514 16.61 82.60 103.13
C ARG A 514 16.90 82.40 104.62
N LEU A 515 17.01 81.15 105.10
CA LEU A 515 17.42 80.86 106.49
C LEU A 515 18.85 81.33 106.78
N LEU A 516 19.77 81.18 105.82
CA LEU A 516 21.15 81.71 105.88
C LEU A 516 21.23 83.21 105.49
N GLY A 517 20.08 83.88 105.28
CA GLY A 517 19.91 85.19 104.65
C GLY A 517 20.31 86.43 105.45
N HIS A 518 21.52 86.46 106.00
CA HIS A 518 22.38 87.64 106.29
C HIS A 518 21.79 88.96 106.89
N GLN A 519 20.60 89.01 107.48
CA GLN A 519 20.11 90.28 108.09
C GLN A 519 20.70 90.57 109.49
N ASN A 520 20.88 89.55 110.34
CA ASN A 520 21.23 89.74 111.76
C ASN A 520 22.59 90.42 112.00
N HIS A 521 23.62 90.08 111.21
CA HIS A 521 24.97 90.64 111.37
C HIS A 521 25.07 92.12 110.96
N LYS A 522 24.38 92.53 109.88
CA LYS A 522 24.43 93.91 109.38
C LYS A 522 23.73 94.90 110.32
N GLN A 523 22.69 94.44 111.03
CA GLN A 523 22.05 95.17 112.12
C GLN A 523 22.91 95.18 113.40
N LYS A 524 23.47 94.04 113.81
CA LYS A 524 24.39 93.97 114.97
C LYS A 524 25.57 94.92 114.86
N ILE A 525 26.22 95.01 113.70
CA ILE A 525 27.36 95.92 113.49
C ILE A 525 26.93 97.38 113.68
N LYS A 526 25.78 97.80 113.13
CA LYS A 526 25.24 99.16 113.36
C LYS A 526 24.92 99.44 114.82
N HIS A 527 24.26 98.51 115.52
CA HIS A 527 23.97 98.68 116.96
C HIS A 527 25.24 98.72 117.81
N VAL A 528 26.25 97.87 117.53
CA VAL A 528 27.53 97.89 118.25
C VAL A 528 28.30 99.19 118.00
N MET A 529 28.25 99.78 116.80
CA MET A 529 28.82 101.11 116.57
C MET A 529 28.08 102.21 117.32
N LYS A 530 26.73 102.20 117.35
CA LYS A 530 25.93 103.17 118.11
C LYS A 530 26.22 103.10 119.62
N MET A 531 26.21 101.88 120.18
CA MET A 531 26.55 101.63 121.59
C MET A 531 27.98 102.07 121.97
N LYS A 532 28.94 102.03 121.02
CA LYS A 532 30.30 102.55 121.23
C LYS A 532 30.35 104.07 121.25
N GLN A 533 29.58 104.74 120.39
CA GLN A 533 29.48 106.21 120.35
C GLN A 533 28.84 106.75 121.63
N GLU A 534 27.71 106.18 122.04
CA GLU A 534 27.00 106.55 123.28
C GLU A 534 27.87 106.33 124.53
N ASN A 535 28.68 105.27 124.54
CA ASN A 535 29.68 105.03 125.60
C ASN A 535 30.82 106.06 125.62
N PHE A 536 31.17 106.66 124.49
CA PHE A 536 32.21 107.69 124.42
C PHE A 536 31.69 109.02 124.98
N GLU A 537 30.47 109.40 124.59
CA GLU A 537 29.79 110.61 125.07
C GLU A 537 29.53 110.56 126.58
N LEU A 538 28.97 109.45 127.09
CA LEU A 538 28.77 109.24 128.53
C LEU A 538 30.08 109.28 129.34
N LYS A 539 31.19 108.75 128.80
CA LYS A 539 32.51 108.86 129.44
C LYS A 539 33.01 110.31 129.47
N GLN A 540 32.72 111.10 128.44
CA GLN A 540 33.08 112.51 128.40
C GLN A 540 32.27 113.32 129.42
N GLU A 541 30.98 113.02 129.61
CA GLU A 541 30.14 113.63 130.66
C GLU A 541 30.57 113.21 132.07
N VAL A 542 30.84 111.93 132.33
CA VAL A 542 31.39 111.46 133.62
C VAL A 542 32.72 112.18 133.95
N THR A 543 33.52 112.51 132.94
CA THR A 543 34.76 113.27 133.13
C THR A 543 34.49 114.74 133.50
N LYS A 544 33.50 115.39 132.86
CA LYS A 544 33.04 116.77 133.19
C LYS A 544 32.42 116.86 134.59
N LEU A 545 31.56 115.91 134.96
CA LEU A 545 30.93 115.85 136.28
C LEU A 545 31.97 115.60 137.39
N ARG A 546 33.00 114.77 137.14
CA ARG A 546 34.09 114.54 138.10
C ARG A 546 34.93 115.79 138.38
N THR A 547 35.20 116.64 137.39
CA THR A 547 35.92 117.91 137.65
C THR A 547 35.05 118.94 138.36
N GLN A 548 33.72 118.90 138.16
CA GLN A 548 32.76 119.76 138.85
C GLN A 548 32.60 119.37 140.34
N VAL A 549 32.45 118.08 140.65
CA VAL A 549 32.52 117.56 142.04
C VAL A 549 33.88 117.87 142.68
N GLY A 550 34.96 117.86 141.88
CA GLY A 550 36.30 118.27 142.29
C GLY A 550 36.47 119.76 142.62
N LYS A 551 35.48 120.62 142.32
CA LYS A 551 35.38 121.99 142.87
C LYS A 551 34.54 122.02 144.15
N GLN A 552 33.31 121.52 144.10
CA GLN A 552 32.37 121.55 145.23
C GLN A 552 32.93 120.91 146.51
N LYS A 553 33.73 119.83 146.38
CA LYS A 553 34.36 119.18 147.55
C LYS A 553 35.45 120.04 148.22
N ARG A 554 36.03 121.03 147.54
CA ARG A 554 36.95 122.02 148.14
C ARG A 554 36.21 123.18 148.81
N GLU A 555 35.07 123.59 148.25
CA GLU A 555 34.22 124.64 148.81
C GLU A 555 33.51 124.17 150.11
N MET A 556 33.06 122.92 150.15
CA MET A 556 32.31 122.36 151.29
C MET A 556 33.15 122.12 152.56
N GLN A 557 34.48 122.03 152.47
CA GLN A 557 35.32 121.59 153.59
C GLN A 557 35.84 122.74 154.48
N GLN A 558 35.36 123.97 154.29
CA GLN A 558 35.78 125.16 155.07
C GLN A 558 34.71 125.73 156.03
N PHE A 559 33.46 125.22 156.05
CA PHE A 559 32.33 125.97 156.61
C PHE A 559 31.48 125.31 157.72
N CYS A 560 31.72 124.07 158.13
CA CYS A 560 30.84 123.36 159.09
C CYS A 560 31.47 123.14 160.47
N ALA A 561 31.09 123.98 161.44
CA ALA A 561 31.33 123.78 162.87
C ALA A 561 30.09 124.15 163.70
N GLY A 562 29.63 123.26 164.60
CA GLY A 562 28.74 123.60 165.72
C GLY A 562 27.31 123.00 165.76
N GLN A 563 27.11 122.07 166.71
CA GLN A 563 25.89 121.83 167.52
C GLN A 563 24.61 121.16 166.92
N ALA A 564 23.68 120.76 167.81
CA ALA A 564 22.44 119.95 167.66
C ALA A 564 21.60 120.05 168.99
N PRO A 565 20.49 119.30 169.31
CA PRO A 565 19.49 118.47 168.59
C PRO A 565 18.03 119.02 168.81
N PRO A 566 16.97 118.39 169.45
CA PRO A 566 16.29 117.06 169.37
C PRO A 566 14.70 117.07 169.27
N ARG A 567 14.05 115.87 169.27
CA ARG A 567 12.60 115.54 169.57
C ARG A 567 11.49 115.97 168.57
N PHE A 568 10.24 115.42 168.53
CA PHE A 568 9.66 114.06 168.76
C PHE A 568 8.13 114.01 168.42
N ASP A 569 7.70 113.08 167.54
CA ASP A 569 6.35 112.42 167.47
C ASP A 569 5.08 113.25 167.05
N PRO A 570 3.82 112.77 167.15
CA PRO A 570 3.10 112.01 166.09
C PRO A 570 1.82 112.67 165.50
N SER A 571 1.06 111.86 164.74
CA SER A 571 -0.44 111.82 164.69
C SER A 571 -1.22 112.20 163.41
N LYS A 572 -0.82 111.68 162.23
CA LYS A 572 -1.81 111.25 161.21
C LYS A 572 -1.29 110.27 160.13
N ALA A 573 -1.95 109.12 160.06
CA ALA A 573 -2.32 108.40 158.83
C ALA A 573 -1.22 107.87 157.87
N PHE A 574 -0.06 107.45 158.34
CA PHE A 574 0.75 106.45 157.60
C PHE A 574 0.11 105.05 157.75
N MET A 575 -1.00 104.84 157.05
CA MET A 575 -1.85 103.65 157.11
C MET A 575 -1.49 102.63 156.02
N HIS A 576 -1.33 101.36 156.43
CA HIS A 576 -1.11 100.16 155.60
C HIS A 576 0.19 100.16 154.78
N GLU A 577 1.16 99.27 155.01
CA GLU A 577 1.13 97.91 155.56
C GLU A 577 0.25 96.89 154.80
N HIS A 578 0.61 96.66 153.54
CA HIS A 578 1.02 95.32 153.09
C HIS A 578 2.44 95.49 152.50
N LYS A 579 3.57 95.19 153.16
CA LYS A 579 3.92 94.17 154.16
C LYS A 579 4.01 92.76 153.59
N GLU A 580 5.20 92.17 153.80
CA GLU A 580 5.61 90.77 153.53
C GLU A 580 5.59 90.32 152.05
N ASN A 581 6.67 89.81 151.44
CA ASN A 581 7.80 89.01 151.95
C ASN A 581 7.36 87.75 152.69
N GLN A 582 6.84 86.76 151.96
CA GLN A 582 6.89 85.36 152.37
C GLN A 582 7.50 84.48 151.27
N GLN A 583 8.37 83.56 151.68
CA GLN A 583 8.79 82.40 150.88
C GLN A 583 7.61 81.39 150.86
N PRO A 584 7.50 80.53 149.84
CA PRO A 584 8.30 79.30 149.86
C PRO A 584 9.44 79.33 148.82
N LEU A 585 10.64 78.84 149.07
CA LEU A 585 11.03 77.53 149.63
C LEU A 585 10.51 76.33 148.82
N SER A 586 11.46 75.72 148.10
CA SER A 586 11.70 74.26 148.13
C SER A 586 10.75 73.34 147.32
N THR A 587 11.18 72.15 146.86
CA THR A 587 12.53 71.62 146.59
C THR A 587 12.45 70.43 145.64
N GLY A 588 13.29 70.39 144.60
CA GLY A 588 13.48 69.20 143.75
C GLY A 588 12.22 68.80 142.96
N ARG A 589 12.22 67.65 142.27
CA ARG A 589 13.30 66.69 141.96
C ARG A 589 13.28 66.45 140.44
N HIS A 590 14.46 66.42 139.79
CA HIS A 590 15.03 65.24 139.11
C HIS A 590 14.19 64.70 137.92
N GLN A 591 14.72 64.39 136.73
CA GLN A 591 16.10 64.22 136.21
C GLN A 591 16.13 64.72 134.73
N HIS A 592 17.21 64.74 133.94
CA HIS A 592 18.56 64.16 134.04
C HIS A 592 19.60 65.06 133.31
N ILE A 593 20.88 64.97 133.73
CA ILE A 593 22.13 64.85 132.93
C ILE A 593 22.17 65.50 131.52
N TYR A 594 22.84 66.65 131.28
CA TYR A 594 24.32 66.94 131.29
C TYR A 594 24.90 66.89 129.85
N TYR A 595 26.02 67.52 129.41
CA TYR A 595 27.08 68.42 129.93
C TYR A 595 27.93 68.91 128.70
N TYR A 596 28.83 69.92 128.71
CA TYR A 596 29.15 71.01 129.64
C TYR A 596 30.04 72.10 128.98
N ARG A 597 30.19 73.25 129.66
CA ARG A 597 31.40 74.09 129.89
C ARG A 597 32.46 74.34 128.79
N LYS A 598 33.03 75.55 128.70
CA LYS A 598 32.69 76.84 129.37
C LYS A 598 33.25 78.02 128.60
#